data_AF-A0A946RD94-F1
#
_entry.id   AF-A0A946RD94-F1
#
_cell.length_a   1.000
_cell.length_b   1.000
_cell.length_c   1.000
_cell.angle_alpha   90.00
_cell.angle_beta   90.00
_cell.angle_gamma   90.00
#
_symmetry.space_group_name_H-M   'P 1'
#
loop_
_entity.id
_entity.type
_entity.pdbx_description
1 polymer ?
#
loop_
_entity_poly.entity_id
_entity_poly.type
_entity_poly.pdbx_seq_one_letter_code
_entity_poly.pdbx_strand_id
1 'polypeptide(L)'
;MILARFFGTKSDREMKKLHPTADKINQFCETLTSKSDEDFVTRTQELKEFVINQRREKEESLSADMDRQERAAEILKAEHGALDFIMVEAFAIVKETCRRLCGTSWQISGRESQWEMIPYDVQLLGAITLHSGKVAEMKTGEGKTLVSTMPIYLNALTGRGVHVITVNDYLAQRDAEWMGEVYKKLGLSVGFILNSMDNVKRREMYDQDITYGTNNEFGFDYLRDNMSLQKEDKVQRGHSFAIVDEVDSVLIDEARTPLIISGAVDAPVDETFTTLKPGVQQLVKLQTNLVAELVREAQKLLNADDEDAAGLKLLQAQRGMPKHRQVMKIFQETGMLKLAHDIESNYIRDKKMHEVDDDLYFSIDEKSHVMDITDKGRNVLSPD
;
A
#
# COMPACT_ATOMS: atom_id res chain seq x y z
N MET A 1 -8.51 -10.15 39.94
CA MET A 1 -7.14 -10.26 40.51
C MET A 1 -6.89 -11.58 41.26
N ILE A 2 -7.81 -12.08 42.09
CA ILE A 2 -7.57 -13.32 42.89
C ILE A 2 -7.55 -14.60 42.02
N LEU A 3 -8.40 -14.70 40.98
CA LEU A 3 -8.42 -15.84 40.04
C LEU A 3 -7.16 -15.95 39.17
N ALA A 4 -6.50 -14.83 38.84
CA ALA A 4 -5.25 -14.83 38.07
C ALA A 4 -4.06 -15.37 38.87
N ARG A 5 -4.07 -15.22 40.21
CA ARG A 5 -3.04 -15.78 41.10
C ARG A 5 -3.09 -17.31 41.18
N PHE A 6 -4.27 -17.92 41.03
CA PHE A 6 -4.43 -19.39 41.10
C PHE A 6 -4.27 -20.08 39.74
N PHE A 7 -4.65 -19.44 38.64
CA PHE A 7 -4.64 -20.07 37.31
C PHE A 7 -3.66 -19.46 36.30
N GLY A 8 -2.86 -18.47 36.72
CA GLY A 8 -2.02 -17.67 35.83
C GLY A 8 -2.82 -16.75 34.90
N THR A 9 -2.11 -15.82 34.27
CA THR A 9 -2.64 -14.99 33.18
C THR A 9 -2.89 -15.83 31.91
N LYS A 10 -3.61 -15.27 30.93
CA LYS A 10 -3.73 -15.91 29.60
C LYS A 10 -2.35 -16.14 28.99
N SER A 11 -1.43 -15.19 29.15
CA SER A 11 -0.04 -15.29 28.66
C SER A 11 0.67 -16.48 29.31
N ASP A 12 0.58 -16.63 30.64
CA ASP A 12 1.25 -17.74 31.35
C ASP A 12 0.77 -19.10 30.86
N ARG A 13 -0.52 -19.24 30.53
CA ARG A 13 -1.09 -20.48 29.99
C ARG A 13 -0.63 -20.75 28.57
N GLU A 14 -0.54 -19.72 27.74
CA GLU A 14 -0.02 -19.86 26.37
C GLU A 14 1.47 -20.25 26.39
N MET A 15 2.28 -19.62 27.24
CA MET A 15 3.69 -19.97 27.41
C MET A 15 3.87 -21.42 27.88
N LYS A 16 3.06 -21.88 28.84
CA LYS A 16 3.05 -23.29 29.29
C LYS A 16 2.81 -24.30 28.17
N LYS A 17 2.04 -23.94 27.13
CA LYS A 17 1.81 -24.81 25.97
C LYS A 17 3.04 -24.92 25.05
N LEU A 18 3.94 -23.96 25.10
CA LEU A 18 5.14 -23.91 24.25
C LEU A 18 6.33 -24.68 24.85
N HIS A 19 6.38 -24.84 26.18
CA HIS A 19 7.46 -25.57 26.87
C HIS A 19 7.75 -26.96 26.29
N PRO A 20 6.75 -27.84 26.03
CA PRO A 20 7.01 -29.15 25.43
C PRO A 20 7.71 -29.07 24.07
N THR A 21 7.47 -28.01 23.30
CA THR A 21 8.14 -27.79 22.02
C THR A 21 9.57 -27.32 22.22
N ALA A 22 9.83 -26.42 23.18
CA ALA A 22 11.19 -26.03 23.55
C ALA A 22 12.02 -27.22 24.06
N ASP A 23 11.41 -28.11 24.86
CA ASP A 23 12.06 -29.33 25.33
C ASP A 23 12.42 -30.27 24.17
N LYS A 24 11.54 -30.41 23.17
CA LYS A 24 11.82 -31.18 21.95
C LYS A 24 12.98 -30.58 21.16
N ILE A 25 13.06 -29.25 21.04
CA ILE A 25 14.18 -28.57 20.38
C ILE A 25 15.50 -28.90 21.08
N ASN A 26 15.52 -28.84 22.41
CA ASN A 26 16.70 -29.19 23.20
C ASN A 26 17.09 -30.66 23.02
N GLN A 27 16.14 -31.58 23.10
CA GLN A 27 16.38 -33.01 22.86
C GLN A 27 16.93 -33.27 21.45
N PHE A 28 16.38 -32.60 20.44
CA PHE A 28 16.87 -32.73 19.07
C PHE A 28 18.29 -32.17 18.93
N CYS A 29 18.59 -31.04 19.58
CA CYS A 29 19.92 -30.42 19.58
C CYS A 29 21.01 -31.39 20.09
N GLU A 30 20.71 -32.22 21.10
CA GLU A 30 21.65 -33.24 21.62
C GLU A 30 22.02 -34.29 20.56
N THR A 31 21.13 -34.58 19.61
CA THR A 31 21.41 -35.52 18.52
C THR A 31 22.34 -34.95 17.44
N LEU A 32 22.47 -33.62 17.37
CA LEU A 32 23.21 -32.91 16.34
C LEU A 32 24.71 -32.76 16.64
N THR A 33 25.15 -33.02 17.86
CA THR A 33 26.56 -32.85 18.28
C THR A 33 27.53 -33.71 17.46
N SER A 34 27.07 -34.84 16.91
CA SER A 34 27.88 -35.75 16.08
C SER A 34 27.96 -35.35 14.60
N LYS A 35 27.17 -34.38 14.15
CA LYS A 35 27.08 -33.95 12.75
C LYS A 35 28.18 -32.93 12.41
N SER A 36 28.62 -32.88 11.17
CA SER A 36 29.54 -31.86 10.64
C SER A 36 28.81 -30.56 10.29
N ASP A 37 29.54 -29.49 9.98
CA ASP A 37 28.95 -28.24 9.46
C ASP A 37 28.39 -28.45 8.04
N GLU A 38 29.01 -29.31 7.23
CA GLU A 38 28.54 -29.68 5.89
C GLU A 38 27.22 -30.45 5.93
N ASP A 39 27.02 -31.28 6.95
CA ASP A 39 25.73 -31.94 7.20
C ASP A 39 24.62 -30.91 7.45
N PHE A 40 24.91 -29.80 8.13
CA PHE A 40 23.92 -28.75 8.37
C PHE A 40 23.55 -28.02 7.09
N VAL A 41 24.54 -27.65 6.26
CA VAL A 41 24.28 -27.02 4.95
C VAL A 41 23.44 -27.95 4.06
N THR A 42 23.80 -29.23 4.00
CA THR A 42 23.04 -30.25 3.24
C THR A 42 21.61 -30.35 3.77
N ARG A 43 21.45 -30.43 5.10
CA ARG A 43 20.13 -30.53 5.72
C ARG A 43 19.29 -29.27 5.51
N THR A 44 19.89 -28.08 5.50
CA THR A 44 19.22 -26.83 5.13
C THR A 44 18.59 -26.93 3.74
N GLN A 45 19.33 -27.46 2.75
CA GLN A 45 18.82 -27.62 1.40
C GLN A 45 17.69 -28.64 1.33
N GLU A 46 17.80 -29.78 2.01
CA GLU A 46 16.73 -30.79 2.10
C GLU A 46 15.45 -30.21 2.70
N LEU A 47 15.57 -29.42 3.77
CA LEU A 47 14.42 -28.76 4.42
C LEU A 47 13.81 -27.68 3.50
N LYS A 48 14.63 -26.91 2.79
CA LYS A 48 14.19 -25.92 1.80
C LYS A 48 13.42 -26.59 0.65
N GLU A 49 13.96 -27.66 0.09
CA GLU A 49 13.29 -28.46 -0.94
C GLU A 49 11.97 -29.04 -0.45
N PHE A 50 11.92 -29.57 0.77
CA PHE A 50 10.69 -30.08 1.37
C PHE A 50 9.57 -29.02 1.42
N VAL A 51 9.87 -27.83 1.95
CA VAL A 51 8.88 -26.73 2.06
C VAL A 51 8.42 -26.27 0.68
N ILE A 52 9.35 -26.09 -0.27
CA ILE A 52 9.04 -25.67 -1.64
C ILE A 52 8.16 -26.71 -2.34
N ASN A 53 8.47 -28.00 -2.19
CA ASN A 53 7.69 -29.09 -2.77
C ASN A 53 6.28 -29.15 -2.19
N GLN A 54 6.12 -29.02 -0.86
CA GLN A 54 4.79 -28.97 -0.24
C GLN A 54 3.93 -27.80 -0.75
N ARG A 55 4.53 -26.62 -0.92
CA ARG A 55 3.85 -25.47 -1.53
C ARG A 55 3.45 -25.75 -2.98
N ARG A 56 4.36 -26.27 -3.80
CA ARG A 56 4.13 -26.55 -5.22
C ARG A 56 3.06 -27.61 -5.43
N GLU A 57 3.13 -28.72 -4.68
CA GLU A 57 2.12 -29.79 -4.70
C GLU A 57 0.73 -29.24 -4.36
N LYS A 58 0.64 -28.35 -3.36
CA LYS A 58 -0.62 -27.69 -3.03
C LYS A 58 -1.09 -26.81 -4.18
N GLU A 59 -0.22 -26.00 -4.76
CA GLU A 59 -0.58 -25.12 -5.88
C GLU A 59 -1.09 -25.89 -7.11
N GLU A 60 -0.47 -27.01 -7.44
CA GLU A 60 -0.87 -27.91 -8.53
C GLU A 60 -2.18 -28.65 -8.23
N SER A 61 -2.47 -28.93 -6.96
CA SER A 61 -3.71 -29.62 -6.55
C SER A 61 -4.97 -28.73 -6.63
N LEU A 62 -4.81 -27.40 -6.66
CA LEU A 62 -5.92 -26.45 -6.61
C LEU A 62 -6.43 -26.11 -8.02
N SER A 63 -7.75 -26.02 -8.18
CA SER A 63 -8.39 -25.62 -9.44
C SER A 63 -7.97 -24.22 -9.88
N ALA A 64 -7.76 -24.03 -11.19
CA ALA A 64 -7.48 -22.71 -11.78
C ALA A 64 -8.68 -21.76 -11.69
N ASP A 65 -9.90 -22.30 -11.64
CA ASP A 65 -11.15 -21.53 -11.54
C ASP A 65 -11.50 -21.12 -10.10
N MET A 66 -10.68 -21.53 -9.13
CA MET A 66 -10.86 -21.16 -7.72
C MET A 66 -10.62 -19.67 -7.51
N ASP A 67 -11.33 -19.08 -6.54
CA ASP A 67 -11.10 -17.69 -6.15
C ASP A 67 -9.61 -17.44 -5.82
N ARG A 68 -9.07 -16.32 -6.31
CA ARG A 68 -7.64 -16.01 -6.17
C ARG A 68 -7.19 -15.87 -4.72
N GLN A 69 -8.01 -15.27 -3.86
CA GLN A 69 -7.71 -15.09 -2.44
C GLN A 69 -7.80 -16.42 -1.70
N GLU A 70 -8.83 -17.22 -1.99
CA GLU A 70 -8.99 -18.54 -1.38
C GLU A 70 -7.84 -19.48 -1.78
N ARG A 71 -7.47 -19.47 -3.07
CA ARG A 71 -6.33 -20.22 -3.60
C ARG A 71 -5.03 -19.81 -2.89
N ALA A 72 -4.77 -18.51 -2.73
CA ALA A 72 -3.58 -18.01 -2.03
C ALA A 72 -3.58 -18.43 -0.55
N ALA A 73 -4.72 -18.40 0.13
CA ALA A 73 -4.84 -18.82 1.52
C ALA A 73 -4.56 -20.31 1.72
N GLU A 74 -5.05 -21.16 0.82
CA GLU A 74 -4.80 -22.61 0.85
C GLU A 74 -3.34 -22.97 0.57
N ILE A 75 -2.68 -22.26 -0.34
CA ILE A 75 -1.24 -22.41 -0.60
C ILE A 75 -0.43 -21.98 0.63
N LEU A 76 -0.76 -20.83 1.22
CA LEU A 76 -0.09 -20.31 2.41
C LEU A 76 -0.25 -21.28 3.60
N LYS A 77 -1.44 -21.85 3.78
CA LYS A 77 -1.72 -22.84 4.83
C LYS A 77 -0.86 -24.10 4.69
N ALA A 78 -0.67 -24.59 3.47
CA ALA A 78 0.21 -25.74 3.23
C ALA A 78 1.68 -25.40 3.51
N GLU A 79 2.16 -24.23 3.08
CA GLU A 79 3.52 -23.79 3.38
C GLU A 79 3.75 -23.64 4.89
N HIS A 80 2.84 -22.97 5.61
CA HIS A 80 2.92 -22.85 7.06
C HIS A 80 2.88 -24.21 7.76
N GLY A 81 2.03 -25.13 7.30
CA GLY A 81 2.00 -26.49 7.84
C GLY A 81 3.33 -27.25 7.64
N ALA A 82 4.00 -27.04 6.51
CA ALA A 82 5.32 -27.59 6.25
C ALA A 82 6.39 -26.97 7.16
N LEU A 83 6.36 -25.65 7.37
CA LEU A 83 7.26 -24.95 8.29
C LEU A 83 7.07 -25.40 9.74
N ASP A 84 5.82 -25.49 10.21
CA ASP A 84 5.47 -25.99 11.55
C ASP A 84 6.00 -27.42 11.76
N PHE A 85 5.91 -28.26 10.72
CA PHE A 85 6.38 -29.64 10.77
C PHE A 85 7.90 -29.74 10.99
N ILE A 86 8.68 -28.86 10.35
CA ILE A 86 10.15 -28.88 10.44
C ILE A 86 10.71 -27.95 11.53
N MET A 87 9.88 -27.12 12.17
CA MET A 87 10.31 -26.05 13.09
C MET A 87 11.25 -26.55 14.18
N VAL A 88 10.94 -27.68 14.82
CA VAL A 88 11.74 -28.23 15.92
C VAL A 88 13.17 -28.54 15.48
N GLU A 89 13.31 -29.21 14.35
CA GLU A 89 14.60 -29.55 13.76
C GLU A 89 15.34 -28.29 13.31
N ALA A 90 14.66 -27.39 12.61
CA ALA A 90 15.24 -26.14 12.14
C ALA A 90 15.79 -25.27 13.29
N PHE A 91 15.04 -25.15 14.39
CA PHE A 91 15.48 -24.37 15.55
C PHE A 91 16.63 -25.05 16.29
N ALA A 92 16.64 -26.38 16.35
CA ALA A 92 17.75 -27.13 16.93
C ALA A 92 19.04 -26.96 16.13
N ILE A 93 18.97 -26.96 14.79
CA ILE A 93 20.11 -26.67 13.89
C ILE A 93 20.67 -25.27 14.16
N VAL A 94 19.81 -24.25 14.27
CA VAL A 94 20.25 -22.87 14.59
C VAL A 94 20.91 -22.82 15.96
N LYS A 95 20.28 -23.40 17.00
CA LYS A 95 20.84 -23.42 18.36
C LYS A 95 22.21 -24.11 18.42
N GLU A 96 22.36 -25.23 17.73
CA GLU A 96 23.63 -25.95 17.67
C GLU A 96 24.68 -25.17 16.87
N THR A 97 24.29 -24.47 15.80
CA THR A 97 25.18 -23.57 15.06
C THR A 97 25.69 -22.43 15.93
N CYS A 98 24.82 -21.80 16.72
CA CYS A 98 25.22 -20.78 17.69
C CYS A 98 26.20 -21.33 18.73
N ARG A 99 26.00 -22.58 19.19
CA ARG A 99 26.94 -23.26 20.11
C ARG A 99 28.31 -23.47 19.48
N ARG A 100 28.37 -23.89 18.21
CA ARG A 100 29.64 -24.12 17.49
C ARG A 100 30.41 -22.84 17.21
N LEU A 101 29.70 -21.72 17.07
CA LEU A 101 30.31 -20.41 16.88
C LEU A 101 30.89 -19.82 18.18
N CYS A 102 30.60 -20.38 19.35
CA CYS A 102 31.17 -19.90 20.61
C CYS A 102 32.71 -19.90 20.58
N GLY A 103 33.31 -18.78 20.97
CA GLY A 103 34.76 -18.57 20.92
C GLY A 103 35.31 -18.10 19.57
N THR A 104 34.47 -17.97 18.55
CA THR A 104 34.87 -17.38 17.25
C THR A 104 34.62 -15.87 17.23
N SER A 105 35.34 -15.16 16.35
CA SER A 105 35.23 -13.70 16.22
C SER A 105 35.18 -13.29 14.75
N TRP A 106 34.43 -12.24 14.46
CA TRP A 106 34.39 -11.60 13.14
C TRP A 106 34.14 -10.10 13.24
N GLN A 107 34.30 -9.42 12.11
CA GLN A 107 34.09 -7.98 12.00
C GLN A 107 32.60 -7.65 11.88
N ILE A 108 32.13 -6.76 12.75
CA ILE A 108 30.77 -6.22 12.76
C ILE A 108 30.90 -4.69 12.79
N SER A 109 30.48 -4.06 11.72
CA SER A 109 30.52 -2.60 11.52
C SER A 109 31.92 -2.03 11.80
N GLY A 110 32.95 -2.75 11.34
CA GLY A 110 34.36 -2.39 11.50
C GLY A 110 34.97 -2.67 12.88
N ARG A 111 34.28 -3.42 13.75
CA ARG A 111 34.81 -3.86 15.05
C ARG A 111 34.81 -5.37 15.16
N GLU A 112 35.93 -5.93 15.61
CA GLU A 112 35.99 -7.35 15.94
C GLU A 112 35.12 -7.63 17.17
N SER A 113 34.23 -8.62 17.04
CA SER A 113 33.32 -9.04 18.09
C SER A 113 33.37 -10.55 18.23
N GLN A 114 33.44 -11.03 19.46
CA GLN A 114 33.44 -12.44 19.80
C GLN A 114 32.00 -12.95 19.98
N TRP A 115 31.72 -14.15 19.48
CA TRP A 115 30.45 -14.82 19.69
C TRP A 115 30.51 -15.70 20.94
N GLU A 116 29.67 -15.41 21.92
CA GLU A 116 29.59 -16.14 23.21
C GLU A 116 28.14 -16.51 23.56
N MET A 117 27.30 -16.72 22.54
CA MET A 117 25.85 -16.83 22.72
C MET A 117 25.32 -18.21 22.33
N ILE A 118 24.61 -18.84 23.26
CA ILE A 118 23.83 -20.06 23.02
C ILE A 118 22.38 -19.75 23.43
N PRO A 119 21.39 -19.94 22.54
CA PRO A 119 20.00 -19.67 22.86
C PRO A 119 19.49 -20.39 24.13
N TYR A 120 19.01 -19.61 25.10
CA TYR A 120 18.33 -20.10 26.31
C TYR A 120 16.89 -20.54 26.00
N ASP A 121 16.29 -21.33 26.91
CA ASP A 121 14.93 -21.85 26.73
C ASP A 121 13.90 -20.73 26.58
N VAL A 122 14.03 -19.63 27.33
CA VAL A 122 13.16 -18.45 27.18
C VAL A 122 13.25 -17.82 25.80
N GLN A 123 14.43 -17.88 25.17
CA GLN A 123 14.64 -17.39 23.81
C GLN A 123 14.03 -18.35 22.77
N LEU A 124 14.03 -19.66 23.02
CA LEU A 124 13.29 -20.63 22.19
C LEU A 124 11.79 -20.35 22.23
N LEU A 125 11.24 -20.05 23.41
CA LEU A 125 9.82 -19.70 23.54
C LEU A 125 9.48 -18.40 22.80
N GLY A 126 10.36 -17.41 22.86
CA GLY A 126 10.26 -16.17 22.08
C GLY A 126 10.27 -16.45 20.56
N ALA A 127 11.18 -17.31 20.10
CA ALA A 127 11.30 -17.69 18.70
C ALA A 127 10.04 -18.40 18.17
N ILE A 128 9.48 -19.34 18.94
CA ILE A 128 8.22 -20.04 18.58
C ILE A 128 7.07 -19.03 18.50
N THR A 129 7.05 -18.06 19.42
CA THR A 129 6.03 -17.00 19.45
C THR A 129 6.10 -16.10 18.21
N LEU A 130 7.32 -15.69 17.81
CA LEU A 130 7.53 -14.91 16.58
C LEU A 130 7.13 -15.68 15.33
N HIS A 131 7.48 -16.97 15.22
CA HIS A 131 7.06 -17.80 14.09
C HIS A 131 5.53 -17.89 13.98
N SER A 132 4.83 -17.91 15.12
CA SER A 132 3.36 -17.94 15.18
C SER A 132 2.68 -16.62 14.80
N GLY A 133 3.44 -15.63 14.29
CA GLY A 133 2.92 -14.31 13.90
C GLY A 133 2.46 -13.43 15.07
N LYS A 134 3.00 -13.68 16.28
CA LYS A 134 2.67 -12.93 17.50
C LYS A 134 3.82 -12.01 17.91
N VAL A 135 3.51 -11.00 18.72
CA VAL A 135 4.52 -10.14 19.36
C VAL A 135 5.14 -10.90 20.55
N ALA A 136 6.47 -11.03 20.55
CA ALA A 136 7.23 -11.56 21.68
C ALA A 136 7.77 -10.41 22.53
N GLU A 137 7.14 -10.14 23.67
CA GLU A 137 7.61 -9.14 24.63
C GLU A 137 8.80 -9.68 25.43
N MET A 138 9.97 -9.08 25.23
CA MET A 138 11.21 -9.43 25.94
C MET A 138 11.87 -8.15 26.44
N LYS A 139 12.41 -8.19 27.66
CA LYS A 139 13.13 -7.04 28.23
C LYS A 139 14.40 -6.77 27.44
N THR A 140 14.83 -5.51 27.43
CA THR A 140 16.14 -5.13 26.85
C THR A 140 17.25 -5.94 27.52
N GLY A 141 18.12 -6.55 26.70
CA GLY A 141 19.19 -7.44 27.18
C GLY A 141 18.85 -8.93 27.16
N GLU A 142 17.60 -9.33 26.95
CA GLU A 142 17.19 -10.75 26.84
C GLU A 142 17.56 -11.39 25.49
N GLY A 143 18.24 -10.64 24.60
CA GLY A 143 18.74 -11.15 23.32
C GLY A 143 17.69 -11.24 22.21
N LYS A 144 16.84 -10.22 22.03
CA LYS A 144 15.84 -10.14 20.93
C LYS A 144 16.45 -10.47 19.56
N THR A 145 17.64 -9.94 19.28
CA THR A 145 18.38 -10.17 18.03
C THR A 145 18.78 -11.64 17.84
N LEU A 146 19.15 -12.34 18.91
CA LEU A 146 19.46 -13.78 18.85
C LEU A 146 18.18 -14.61 18.68
N VAL A 147 17.10 -14.22 19.36
CA VAL A 147 15.79 -14.90 19.31
C VAL A 147 15.24 -14.93 17.88
N SER A 148 15.40 -13.83 17.13
CA SER A 148 14.88 -13.74 15.76
C SER A 148 15.60 -14.66 14.77
N THR A 149 16.82 -15.14 15.08
CA THR A 149 17.59 -16.02 14.16
C THR A 149 16.85 -17.30 13.78
N MET A 150 16.17 -17.91 14.73
CA MET A 150 15.43 -19.16 14.54
C MET A 150 14.24 -19.01 13.57
N PRO A 151 13.28 -18.09 13.80
CA PRO A 151 12.18 -17.88 12.85
C PRO A 151 12.66 -17.29 11.52
N ILE A 152 13.73 -16.47 11.49
CA ILE A 152 14.30 -15.97 10.22
C ILE A 152 14.82 -17.14 9.38
N TYR A 153 15.66 -18.00 9.98
CA TYR A 153 16.19 -19.19 9.30
C TYR A 153 15.07 -20.07 8.76
N LEU A 154 14.08 -20.42 9.60
CA LEU A 154 12.96 -21.28 9.22
C LEU A 154 12.17 -20.70 8.03
N ASN A 155 11.80 -19.43 8.08
CA ASN A 155 10.96 -18.81 7.04
C ASN A 155 11.76 -18.51 5.75
N ALA A 156 13.09 -18.37 5.83
CA ALA A 156 13.95 -18.27 4.66
C ALA A 156 13.97 -19.55 3.82
N LEU A 157 13.65 -20.72 4.41
CA LEU A 157 13.54 -22.00 3.70
C LEU A 157 12.37 -22.05 2.70
N THR A 158 11.47 -21.06 2.71
CA THR A 158 10.44 -20.91 1.66
C THR A 158 11.02 -20.48 0.31
N GLY A 159 12.24 -19.96 0.29
CA GLY A 159 12.91 -19.39 -0.88
C GLY A 159 12.29 -18.08 -1.40
N ARG A 160 11.41 -17.45 -0.62
CA ARG A 160 10.70 -16.21 -1.02
C ARG A 160 11.26 -14.93 -0.38
N GLY A 161 12.33 -15.06 0.41
CA GLY A 161 12.95 -13.96 1.15
C GLY A 161 12.29 -13.69 2.51
N VAL A 162 13.11 -13.25 3.47
CA VAL A 162 12.67 -12.74 4.78
C VAL A 162 13.16 -11.31 4.95
N HIS A 163 12.25 -10.40 5.32
CA HIS A 163 12.60 -9.02 5.64
C HIS A 163 12.79 -8.86 7.15
N VAL A 164 13.93 -8.35 7.57
CA VAL A 164 14.19 -8.00 8.97
C VAL A 164 14.20 -6.49 9.08
N ILE A 165 13.17 -5.95 9.72
CA ILE A 165 12.88 -4.53 9.81
C ILE A 165 13.39 -4.01 11.14
N THR A 166 14.22 -2.97 11.09
CA THR A 166 14.70 -2.24 12.27
C THR A 166 14.51 -0.73 12.06
N VAL A 167 14.90 0.08 13.04
CA VAL A 167 14.62 1.52 13.08
C VAL A 167 15.68 2.38 12.37
N ASN A 168 16.89 1.87 12.12
CA ASN A 168 17.92 2.64 11.42
C ASN A 168 18.94 1.78 10.65
N ASP A 169 19.59 2.41 9.67
CA ASP A 169 20.58 1.80 8.77
C ASP A 169 21.77 1.15 9.50
N TYR A 170 22.22 1.76 10.62
CA TYR A 170 23.32 1.19 11.42
C TYR A 170 22.91 -0.14 12.05
N LEU A 171 21.73 -0.22 12.66
CA LEU A 171 21.22 -1.47 13.23
C LEU A 171 21.00 -2.52 12.15
N ALA A 172 20.50 -2.11 10.97
CA ALA A 172 20.29 -3.02 9.85
C ALA A 172 21.61 -3.67 9.40
N GLN A 173 22.64 -2.84 9.17
CA GLN A 173 23.97 -3.33 8.82
C GLN A 173 24.59 -4.17 9.93
N ARG A 174 24.59 -3.65 11.17
CA ARG A 174 25.17 -4.33 12.33
C ARG A 174 24.57 -5.71 12.52
N ASP A 175 23.25 -5.84 12.51
CA ASP A 175 22.58 -7.11 12.80
C ASP A 175 22.69 -8.09 11.62
N ALA A 176 22.72 -7.59 10.39
CA ALA A 176 23.02 -8.40 9.22
C ALA A 176 24.45 -8.96 9.24
N GLU A 177 25.44 -8.17 9.67
CA GLU A 177 26.84 -8.63 9.82
C GLU A 177 27.01 -9.52 11.05
N TRP A 178 26.28 -9.24 12.13
CA TRP A 178 26.37 -9.99 13.38
C TRP A 178 25.68 -11.35 13.27
N MET A 179 24.37 -11.39 13.05
CA MET A 179 23.62 -12.65 12.93
C MET A 179 23.87 -13.33 11.58
N GLY A 180 24.36 -12.58 10.58
CA GLY A 180 24.63 -13.07 9.23
C GLY A 180 25.50 -14.31 9.18
N GLU A 181 26.53 -14.38 10.04
CA GLU A 181 27.44 -15.52 10.08
C GLU A 181 26.73 -16.82 10.49
N VAL A 182 25.69 -16.74 11.34
CA VAL A 182 24.87 -17.91 11.69
C VAL A 182 24.18 -18.45 10.43
N TYR A 183 23.57 -17.58 9.62
CA TYR A 183 22.86 -17.98 8.41
C TYR A 183 23.80 -18.47 7.32
N LYS A 184 24.95 -17.79 7.12
CA LYS A 184 25.97 -18.18 6.14
C LYS A 184 26.55 -19.55 6.44
N LYS A 185 26.77 -19.88 7.73
CA LYS A 185 27.17 -21.22 8.16
C LYS A 185 26.16 -22.30 7.82
N LEU A 186 24.89 -21.93 7.70
CA LEU A 186 23.79 -22.81 7.29
C LEU A 186 23.53 -22.79 5.78
N GLY A 187 24.35 -22.08 5.00
CA GLY A 187 24.22 -22.01 3.55
C GLY A 187 23.16 -21.02 3.05
N LEU A 188 22.71 -20.07 3.89
CA LEU A 188 21.80 -19.01 3.50
C LEU A 188 22.54 -17.70 3.24
N SER A 189 22.00 -16.95 2.29
CA SER A 189 22.53 -15.67 1.84
C SER A 189 21.86 -14.50 2.57
N VAL A 190 22.62 -13.44 2.88
CA VAL A 190 22.19 -12.35 3.77
C VAL A 190 22.63 -11.01 3.18
N GLY A 191 21.68 -10.10 3.01
CA GLY A 191 21.91 -8.73 2.57
C GLY A 191 21.31 -7.71 3.53
N PHE A 192 21.62 -6.45 3.29
CA PHE A 192 20.99 -5.33 3.99
C PHE A 192 20.77 -4.16 3.02
N ILE A 193 19.70 -3.39 3.23
CA ILE A 193 19.36 -2.22 2.44
C ILE A 193 19.79 -0.97 3.20
N LEU A 194 20.53 -0.09 2.53
CA LEU A 194 20.89 1.24 3.03
C LEU A 194 20.33 2.31 2.10
N ASN A 195 20.08 3.50 2.65
CA ASN A 195 19.56 4.63 1.87
C ASN A 195 20.43 4.97 0.64
N SER A 196 21.75 4.84 0.77
CA SER A 196 22.74 5.19 -0.26
C SER A 196 22.84 4.20 -1.44
N MET A 197 22.08 3.10 -1.41
CA MET A 197 22.13 2.07 -2.45
C MET A 197 21.31 2.43 -3.69
N ASP A 198 21.92 2.22 -4.85
CA ASP A 198 21.23 2.27 -6.16
C ASP A 198 20.32 1.03 -6.36
N ASN A 199 19.47 1.08 -7.40
CA ASN A 199 18.51 0.02 -7.68
C ASN A 199 19.17 -1.33 -8.03
N VAL A 200 20.39 -1.32 -8.60
CA VAL A 200 21.10 -2.56 -8.95
C VAL A 200 21.51 -3.29 -7.68
N LYS A 201 22.18 -2.58 -6.77
CA LYS A 201 22.57 -3.14 -5.46
C LYS A 201 21.35 -3.54 -4.63
N ARG A 202 20.29 -2.73 -4.62
CA ARG A 202 19.06 -3.08 -3.91
C ARG A 202 18.49 -4.40 -4.39
N ARG A 203 18.44 -4.62 -5.71
CA ARG A 203 17.97 -5.90 -6.27
C ARG A 203 18.84 -7.07 -5.83
N GLU A 204 20.17 -6.92 -5.87
CA GLU A 204 21.10 -7.93 -5.36
C GLU A 204 20.85 -8.27 -3.88
N MET A 205 20.51 -7.27 -3.06
CA MET A 205 20.20 -7.43 -1.63
C MET A 205 18.83 -8.07 -1.38
N TYR A 206 17.80 -7.74 -2.18
CA TYR A 206 16.48 -8.39 -2.11
C TYR A 206 16.49 -9.82 -2.64
N ASP A 207 17.43 -10.17 -3.52
CA ASP A 207 17.60 -11.53 -4.03
C ASP A 207 18.22 -12.50 -3.00
N GLN A 208 18.82 -11.97 -1.93
CA GLN A 208 19.32 -12.76 -0.80
C GLN A 208 18.17 -13.45 -0.04
N ASP A 209 18.42 -14.62 0.56
CA ASP A 209 17.42 -15.35 1.36
C ASP A 209 16.88 -14.50 2.51
N ILE A 210 17.73 -13.63 3.08
CA ILE A 210 17.40 -12.73 4.19
C ILE A 210 17.88 -11.31 3.87
N THR A 211 17.01 -10.33 4.05
CA THR A 211 17.31 -8.92 3.80
C THR A 211 16.99 -8.09 5.05
N TYR A 212 18.00 -7.45 5.62
CA TYR A 212 17.83 -6.47 6.70
C TYR A 212 17.59 -5.08 6.13
N GLY A 213 16.83 -4.23 6.83
CA GLY A 213 16.61 -2.86 6.37
C GLY A 213 15.74 -2.08 7.34
N THR A 214 15.53 -0.81 7.04
CA THR A 214 14.59 0.01 7.80
C THR A 214 13.19 -0.07 7.24
N ASN A 215 12.19 0.19 8.07
CA ASN A 215 10.79 0.30 7.65
C ASN A 215 10.62 1.35 6.53
N ASN A 216 11.34 2.48 6.63
CA ASN A 216 11.34 3.52 5.61
C ASN A 216 11.89 3.01 4.28
N GLU A 217 13.03 2.32 4.27
CA GLU A 217 13.63 1.83 3.03
C GLU A 217 12.78 0.75 2.35
N PHE A 218 12.26 -0.22 3.10
CA PHE A 218 11.33 -1.22 2.55
C PHE A 218 10.05 -0.58 1.99
N GLY A 219 9.48 0.39 2.71
CA GLY A 219 8.27 1.08 2.27
C GLY A 219 8.49 1.96 1.05
N PHE A 220 9.60 2.70 1.00
CA PHE A 220 9.92 3.54 -0.16
C PHE A 220 10.30 2.71 -1.39
N ASP A 221 10.98 1.58 -1.23
CA ASP A 221 11.23 0.64 -2.34
C ASP A 221 9.91 0.12 -2.91
N TYR A 222 8.96 -0.26 -2.05
CA TYR A 222 7.63 -0.66 -2.50
C TYR A 222 6.93 0.45 -3.29
N LEU A 223 6.96 1.68 -2.81
CA LEU A 223 6.36 2.82 -3.50
C LEU A 223 7.06 3.10 -4.85
N ARG A 224 8.40 3.06 -4.91
CA ARG A 224 9.19 3.21 -6.14
C ARG A 224 8.90 2.09 -7.16
N ASP A 225 8.76 0.85 -6.70
CA ASP A 225 8.43 -0.29 -7.55
C ASP A 225 7.04 -0.16 -8.20
N ASN A 226 6.10 0.52 -7.55
CA ASN A 226 4.75 0.79 -8.09
C ASN A 226 4.69 2.01 -9.01
N MET A 227 5.76 2.82 -9.09
CA MET A 227 5.92 3.90 -10.06
C MET A 227 6.82 3.52 -11.24
N SER A 228 7.44 2.33 -11.18
CA SER A 228 8.35 1.84 -12.22
C SER A 228 7.60 1.50 -13.51
N LEU A 229 8.17 1.90 -14.65
CA LEU A 229 7.59 1.68 -15.97
C LEU A 229 7.78 0.25 -16.47
N GLN A 230 8.91 -0.38 -16.12
CA GLN A 230 9.24 -1.75 -16.51
C GLN A 230 9.30 -2.67 -15.29
N LYS A 231 9.02 -3.95 -15.50
CA LYS A 231 9.10 -4.95 -14.42
C LYS A 231 10.55 -5.13 -13.96
N GLU A 232 11.46 -5.00 -14.90
CA GLU A 232 12.91 -5.13 -14.74
C GLU A 232 13.53 -3.96 -13.97
N ASP A 233 12.78 -2.89 -13.68
CA ASP A 233 13.22 -1.77 -12.85
C ASP A 233 12.91 -1.99 -11.37
N LYS A 234 12.01 -2.94 -11.06
CA LYS A 234 11.63 -3.27 -9.69
C LYS A 234 12.80 -3.86 -8.92
N VAL A 235 12.86 -3.58 -7.63
CA VAL A 235 13.92 -4.09 -6.74
C VAL A 235 13.40 -5.16 -5.78
N GLN A 236 12.12 -5.14 -5.40
CA GLN A 236 11.52 -6.14 -4.50
C GLN A 236 10.98 -7.36 -5.26
N ARG A 237 10.97 -8.51 -4.59
CA ARG A 237 10.49 -9.80 -5.14
C ARG A 237 9.23 -10.36 -4.47
N GLY A 238 8.53 -9.55 -3.67
CA GLY A 238 7.32 -9.93 -2.93
C GLY A 238 7.46 -9.76 -1.42
N HIS A 239 6.42 -10.13 -0.67
CA HIS A 239 6.37 -9.97 0.79
C HIS A 239 5.91 -11.29 1.43
N SER A 240 6.86 -12.16 1.78
CA SER A 240 6.57 -13.48 2.32
C SER A 240 6.47 -13.47 3.85
N PHE A 241 7.53 -13.01 4.51
CA PHE A 241 7.62 -12.96 5.97
C PHE A 241 8.48 -11.76 6.38
N ALA A 242 8.07 -11.08 7.45
CA ALA A 242 8.80 -9.96 8.00
C ALA A 242 8.88 -10.06 9.53
N ILE A 243 10.06 -9.81 10.09
CA ILE A 243 10.23 -9.59 11.52
C ILE A 243 10.45 -8.10 11.73
N VAL A 244 9.68 -7.51 12.64
CA VAL A 244 9.81 -6.11 13.03
C VAL A 244 10.44 -6.04 14.41
N ASP A 245 11.68 -5.56 14.48
CA ASP A 245 12.30 -5.19 15.74
C ASP A 245 11.79 -3.82 16.21
N GLU A 246 11.68 -3.64 17.52
CA GLU A 246 11.03 -2.46 18.15
C GLU A 246 9.66 -2.13 17.52
N VAL A 247 8.79 -3.14 17.50
CA VAL A 247 7.47 -3.11 16.84
C VAL A 247 6.57 -1.96 17.27
N ASP A 248 6.69 -1.49 18.51
CA ASP A 248 5.97 -0.32 19.02
C ASP A 248 6.43 0.96 18.32
N SER A 249 7.74 1.14 18.18
CA SER A 249 8.32 2.27 17.47
C SER A 249 7.88 2.28 16.00
N VAL A 250 7.93 1.12 15.32
CA VAL A 250 7.62 1.04 13.88
C VAL A 250 6.12 1.06 13.59
N LEU A 251 5.33 0.19 14.24
CA LEU A 251 3.91 -0.01 13.89
C LEU A 251 2.94 0.89 14.68
N ILE A 252 3.42 1.63 15.69
CA ILE A 252 2.59 2.57 16.45
C ILE A 252 3.12 4.00 16.25
N ASP A 253 4.38 4.26 16.57
CA ASP A 253 4.88 5.64 16.57
C ASP A 253 5.12 6.19 15.16
N GLU A 254 5.84 5.46 14.32
CA GLU A 254 6.18 5.86 12.95
C GLU A 254 4.99 5.71 11.99
N ALA A 255 4.14 4.71 12.20
CA ALA A 255 2.93 4.48 11.40
C ALA A 255 1.88 5.61 11.45
N ARG A 256 2.06 6.64 12.29
CA ARG A 256 1.18 7.82 12.35
C ARG A 256 1.29 8.73 11.13
N THR A 257 2.44 8.73 10.45
CA THR A 257 2.69 9.57 9.28
C THR A 257 2.86 8.68 8.06
N PRO A 258 2.12 8.90 6.96
CA PRO A 258 2.26 8.09 5.76
C PRO A 258 3.64 8.33 5.12
N LEU A 259 4.18 7.29 4.47
CA LEU A 259 5.36 7.42 3.62
C LEU A 259 4.98 8.14 2.32
N ILE A 260 5.67 9.25 2.03
CA ILE A 260 5.38 10.11 0.86
C ILE A 260 6.64 10.25 0.03
N ILE A 261 6.55 9.93 -1.26
CA ILE A 261 7.56 10.31 -2.24
C ILE A 261 7.18 11.68 -2.79
N SER A 262 7.98 12.69 -2.49
CA SER A 262 7.89 14.01 -3.10
C SER A 262 8.98 14.18 -4.14
N GLY A 263 8.60 14.67 -5.32
CA GLY A 263 9.53 15.15 -6.34
C GLY A 263 9.45 16.66 -6.40
N ALA A 264 10.60 17.33 -6.49
CA ALA A 264 10.60 18.72 -6.92
C ALA A 264 10.10 18.74 -8.36
N VAL A 265 8.94 19.36 -8.58
CA VAL A 265 8.44 19.54 -9.93
C VAL A 265 9.09 20.81 -10.47
N ASP A 266 10.04 20.68 -11.39
CA ASP A 266 10.42 21.77 -12.29
C ASP A 266 9.30 21.97 -13.32
N ALA A 267 8.06 22.11 -12.85
CA ALA A 267 6.95 22.45 -13.71
C ALA A 267 7.17 23.91 -14.13
N PRO A 268 7.10 24.22 -15.44
CA PRO A 268 6.82 25.59 -15.85
C PRO A 268 5.59 26.05 -15.08
N VAL A 269 5.59 27.28 -14.59
CA VAL A 269 4.41 27.85 -13.92
C VAL A 269 3.21 27.64 -14.86
N ASP A 270 2.21 26.89 -14.40
CA ASP A 270 1.00 26.67 -15.19
C ASP A 270 0.23 27.99 -15.31
N GLU A 271 0.49 28.71 -16.40
CA GLU A 271 -0.15 29.98 -16.70
C GLU A 271 -1.55 29.80 -17.31
N THR A 272 -2.02 28.57 -17.52
CA THR A 272 -3.31 28.28 -18.19
C THR A 272 -4.47 28.98 -17.49
N PHE A 273 -4.49 28.96 -16.16
CA PHE A 273 -5.51 29.66 -15.38
C PHE A 273 -5.44 31.18 -15.59
N THR A 274 -4.23 31.75 -15.58
CA THR A 274 -3.99 33.19 -15.77
C THR A 274 -4.40 33.63 -17.17
N THR A 275 -4.11 32.83 -18.19
CA THR A 275 -4.41 33.11 -19.60
C THR A 275 -5.90 32.96 -19.91
N LEU A 276 -6.57 31.92 -19.41
CA LEU A 276 -7.98 31.65 -19.73
C LEU A 276 -8.97 32.49 -18.92
N LYS A 277 -8.62 32.87 -17.69
CA LYS A 277 -9.53 33.58 -16.77
C LYS A 277 -10.15 34.85 -17.37
N PRO A 278 -9.40 35.76 -18.03
CA PRO A 278 -9.99 36.97 -18.61
C PRO A 278 -11.05 36.67 -19.66
N GLY A 279 -10.79 35.72 -20.57
CA GLY A 279 -11.73 35.32 -21.62
C GLY A 279 -13.00 34.71 -21.06
N VAL A 280 -12.88 33.79 -20.08
CA VAL A 280 -14.03 33.18 -19.40
C VAL A 280 -14.84 34.23 -18.63
N GLN A 281 -14.19 35.18 -17.94
CA GLN A 281 -14.89 36.26 -17.25
C GLN A 281 -15.65 37.18 -18.20
N GLN A 282 -15.07 37.48 -19.36
CA GLN A 282 -15.72 38.25 -20.41
C GLN A 282 -16.94 37.51 -20.97
N LEU A 283 -16.81 36.22 -21.26
CA LEU A 283 -17.90 35.36 -21.73
C LEU A 283 -19.08 35.36 -20.75
N VAL A 284 -18.81 35.15 -19.45
CA VAL A 284 -19.83 35.18 -18.40
C VAL A 284 -20.50 36.55 -18.28
N LYS A 285 -19.74 37.64 -18.41
CA LYS A 285 -20.28 39.00 -18.39
C LYS A 285 -21.22 39.26 -19.57
N LEU A 286 -20.82 38.84 -20.78
CA LEU A 286 -21.65 38.98 -21.99
C LEU A 286 -22.95 38.16 -21.87
N GLN A 287 -22.86 36.91 -21.39
CA GLN A 287 -24.04 36.08 -21.12
C GLN A 287 -24.97 36.73 -20.09
N THR A 288 -24.42 37.25 -18.99
CA THR A 288 -25.20 37.89 -17.92
C THR A 288 -26.00 39.08 -18.46
N ASN A 289 -25.36 39.91 -19.30
CA ASN A 289 -26.02 41.05 -19.93
C ASN A 289 -27.12 40.60 -20.92
N LEU A 290 -26.82 39.62 -21.78
CA LEU A 290 -27.77 39.05 -22.73
C LEU A 290 -29.01 38.51 -22.01
N VAL A 291 -28.84 37.72 -20.94
CA VAL A 291 -29.96 37.18 -20.16
C VAL A 291 -30.81 38.29 -19.54
N ALA A 292 -30.20 39.39 -19.08
CA ALA A 292 -30.95 40.54 -18.58
C ALA A 292 -31.75 41.25 -19.69
N GLU A 293 -31.23 41.29 -20.92
CA GLU A 293 -31.93 41.82 -22.09
C GLU A 293 -33.10 40.93 -22.51
N LEU A 294 -32.88 39.60 -22.60
CA LEU A 294 -33.92 38.62 -22.91
C LEU A 294 -35.11 38.71 -21.95
N VAL A 295 -34.87 38.86 -20.64
CA VAL A 295 -35.95 39.04 -19.65
C VAL A 295 -36.71 40.36 -19.88
N ARG A 296 -36.04 41.45 -20.24
CA ARG A 296 -36.71 42.72 -20.56
C ARG A 296 -37.52 42.64 -21.84
N GLU A 297 -37.01 41.95 -22.86
CA GLU A 297 -37.73 41.70 -24.11
C GLU A 297 -38.97 40.85 -23.89
N ALA A 298 -38.85 39.76 -23.12
CA ALA A 298 -39.98 38.94 -22.71
C ALA A 298 -41.09 39.80 -22.07
N GLN A 299 -40.74 40.67 -21.11
CA GLN A 299 -41.72 41.55 -20.47
C GLN A 299 -42.40 42.52 -21.43
N LYS A 300 -41.67 43.05 -22.42
CA LYS A 300 -42.25 43.94 -23.44
C LYS A 300 -43.23 43.19 -24.35
N LEU A 301 -42.88 41.98 -24.76
CA LEU A 301 -43.71 41.13 -25.62
C LEU A 301 -44.99 40.68 -24.89
N LEU A 302 -44.89 40.36 -23.60
CA LEU A 302 -46.06 40.09 -22.74
C LEU A 302 -46.99 41.30 -22.67
N ASN A 303 -46.46 42.52 -22.56
CA ASN A 303 -47.29 43.74 -22.55
C ASN A 303 -47.94 44.04 -23.92
N ALA A 304 -47.46 43.40 -24.99
CA ALA A 304 -47.99 43.52 -26.34
C ALA A 304 -48.88 42.31 -26.74
N ASP A 305 -49.23 41.44 -25.79
CA ASP A 305 -49.99 40.21 -25.97
C ASP A 305 -49.37 39.21 -26.98
N ASP A 306 -48.04 39.23 -27.15
CA ASP A 306 -47.30 38.25 -27.97
C ASP A 306 -46.65 37.18 -27.07
N GLU A 307 -47.49 36.23 -26.62
CA GLU A 307 -47.08 35.19 -25.66
C GLU A 307 -46.06 34.21 -26.24
N ASP A 308 -46.15 33.86 -27.53
CA ASP A 308 -45.24 32.90 -28.16
C ASP A 308 -43.81 33.45 -28.22
N ALA A 309 -43.64 34.69 -28.68
CA ALA A 309 -42.34 35.34 -28.71
C ALA A 309 -41.80 35.61 -27.30
N ALA A 310 -42.66 35.97 -26.36
CA ALA A 310 -42.28 36.13 -24.95
C ALA A 310 -41.78 34.81 -24.34
N GLY A 311 -42.48 33.71 -24.60
CA GLY A 311 -42.13 32.38 -24.11
C GLY A 311 -40.77 31.90 -24.63
N LEU A 312 -40.44 32.19 -25.90
CA LEU A 312 -39.10 31.93 -26.44
C LEU A 312 -38.01 32.69 -25.69
N LYS A 313 -38.21 33.99 -25.42
CA LYS A 313 -37.24 34.81 -24.66
C LYS A 313 -37.08 34.35 -23.21
N LEU A 314 -38.17 33.90 -22.57
CA LEU A 314 -38.11 33.28 -21.24
C LEU A 314 -37.31 31.97 -21.26
N LEU A 315 -37.54 31.11 -22.26
CA LEU A 315 -36.80 29.86 -22.42
C LEU A 315 -35.30 30.11 -22.65
N GLN A 316 -34.95 31.06 -23.54
CA GLN A 316 -33.55 31.46 -23.77
C GLN A 316 -32.91 32.00 -22.48
N ALA A 317 -33.62 32.82 -21.70
CA ALA A 317 -33.11 33.34 -20.43
C ALA A 317 -32.91 32.24 -19.38
N GLN A 318 -33.83 31.27 -19.30
CA GLN A 318 -33.75 30.11 -18.41
C GLN A 318 -32.54 29.24 -18.73
N ARG A 319 -32.35 28.90 -20.01
CA ARG A 319 -31.22 28.09 -20.47
C ARG A 319 -29.91 28.85 -20.41
N GLY A 320 -29.94 30.17 -20.61
CA GLY A 320 -28.72 30.99 -20.60
C GLY A 320 -28.13 31.20 -19.23
N MET A 321 -28.95 31.48 -18.21
CA MET A 321 -28.49 31.63 -16.83
C MET A 321 -29.67 31.52 -15.85
N PRO A 322 -30.09 30.30 -15.45
CA PRO A 322 -31.32 30.06 -14.68
C PRO A 322 -31.29 30.73 -13.30
N LYS A 323 -30.08 30.85 -12.71
CA LYS A 323 -29.85 31.50 -11.41
C LYS A 323 -29.68 33.02 -11.50
N HIS A 324 -29.85 33.63 -12.67
CA HIS A 324 -29.80 35.08 -12.79
C HIS A 324 -30.98 35.72 -12.03
N ARG A 325 -30.72 36.80 -11.28
CA ARG A 325 -31.72 37.42 -10.38
C ARG A 325 -33.02 37.79 -11.09
N GLN A 326 -32.94 38.30 -12.33
CA GLN A 326 -34.14 38.69 -13.09
C GLN A 326 -34.92 37.47 -13.61
N VAL A 327 -34.21 36.40 -13.98
CA VAL A 327 -34.81 35.13 -14.43
C VAL A 327 -35.58 34.48 -13.30
N MET A 328 -34.96 34.35 -12.12
CA MET A 328 -35.64 33.83 -10.94
C MET A 328 -36.85 34.67 -10.53
N LYS A 329 -36.79 35.99 -10.70
CA LYS A 329 -37.90 36.90 -10.36
C LYS A 329 -39.08 36.73 -11.31
N ILE A 330 -38.86 36.74 -12.63
CA ILE A 330 -39.95 36.64 -13.61
C ILE A 330 -40.63 35.27 -13.55
N PHE A 331 -39.88 34.19 -13.27
CA PHE A 331 -40.46 32.85 -13.11
C PHE A 331 -41.27 32.63 -11.82
N GLN A 332 -41.24 33.58 -10.87
CA GLN A 332 -42.16 33.58 -9.74
C GLN A 332 -43.54 34.15 -10.11
N GLU A 333 -43.66 34.85 -11.24
CA GLU A 333 -44.93 35.38 -11.71
C GLU A 333 -45.81 34.25 -12.29
N THR A 334 -47.12 34.40 -12.14
CA THR A 334 -48.07 33.33 -12.49
C THR A 334 -48.06 33.08 -14.00
N GLY A 335 -47.87 31.82 -14.39
CA GLY A 335 -47.92 31.41 -15.80
C GLY A 335 -46.59 31.47 -16.56
N MET A 336 -45.58 32.21 -16.08
CA MET A 336 -44.33 32.42 -16.82
C MET A 336 -43.50 31.15 -17.02
N LEU A 337 -43.40 30.30 -15.97
CA LEU A 337 -42.69 29.03 -16.07
C LEU A 337 -43.42 28.05 -17.01
N LYS A 338 -44.75 28.07 -16.98
CA LYS A 338 -45.57 27.24 -17.86
C LYS A 338 -45.37 27.67 -19.32
N LEU A 339 -45.38 28.97 -19.59
CA LEU A 339 -45.17 29.52 -20.92
C LEU A 339 -43.81 29.10 -21.52
N ALA A 340 -42.73 29.18 -20.74
CA ALA A 340 -41.41 28.72 -21.17
C ALA A 340 -41.36 27.20 -21.45
N HIS A 341 -41.99 26.38 -20.59
CA HIS A 341 -42.05 24.93 -20.80
C HIS A 341 -42.93 24.51 -21.99
N ASP A 342 -44.01 25.25 -22.25
CA ASP A 342 -44.89 25.01 -23.39
C ASP A 342 -44.13 25.27 -24.70
N ILE A 343 -43.34 26.37 -24.76
CA ILE A 343 -42.42 26.63 -25.87
C ILE A 343 -41.30 25.59 -25.95
N GLU A 344 -40.66 25.22 -24.83
CA GLU A 344 -39.63 24.18 -24.79
C GLU A 344 -40.14 22.88 -25.40
N SER A 345 -41.36 22.47 -25.05
CA SER A 345 -41.99 21.26 -25.56
C SER A 345 -42.20 21.29 -27.08
N ASN A 346 -42.54 22.45 -27.63
CA ASN A 346 -42.68 22.64 -29.09
C ASN A 346 -41.33 22.50 -29.80
N TYR A 347 -40.28 23.16 -29.30
CA TYR A 347 -38.93 23.08 -29.88
C TYR A 347 -38.30 21.69 -29.77
N ILE A 348 -38.55 20.96 -28.68
CA ILE A 348 -38.13 19.57 -28.52
C ILE A 348 -38.85 18.67 -29.52
N ARG A 349 -40.18 18.81 -29.66
CA ARG A 349 -40.98 18.04 -30.62
C ARG A 349 -40.48 18.22 -32.05
N ASP A 350 -40.14 19.45 -32.40
CA ASP A 350 -39.70 19.82 -33.75
C ASP A 350 -38.19 19.60 -33.96
N LYS A 351 -37.47 19.12 -32.93
CA LYS A 351 -36.01 18.90 -32.91
C LYS A 351 -35.16 20.14 -33.21
N LYS A 352 -35.66 21.31 -32.80
CA LYS A 352 -35.06 22.63 -33.05
C LYS A 352 -34.42 23.26 -31.82
N MET A 353 -34.16 22.47 -30.78
CA MET A 353 -33.65 23.00 -29.51
C MET A 353 -32.33 23.76 -29.65
N HIS A 354 -31.49 23.37 -30.62
CA HIS A 354 -30.25 24.08 -30.94
C HIS A 354 -30.49 25.55 -31.36
N GLU A 355 -31.58 25.85 -32.07
CA GLU A 355 -31.94 27.22 -32.48
C GLU A 355 -32.18 28.13 -31.26
N VAL A 356 -32.63 27.57 -30.13
CA VAL A 356 -32.81 28.33 -28.88
C VAL A 356 -31.46 28.66 -28.26
N ASP A 357 -30.51 27.74 -28.34
CA ASP A 357 -29.18 27.86 -27.72
C ASP A 357 -28.23 28.72 -28.57
N ASP A 358 -28.33 28.72 -29.90
CA ASP A 358 -27.44 29.45 -30.82
C ASP A 358 -27.35 30.97 -30.53
N ASP A 359 -28.42 31.54 -29.99
CA ASP A 359 -28.48 32.96 -29.60
C ASP A 359 -27.70 33.27 -28.31
N LEU A 360 -27.42 32.26 -27.49
CA LEU A 360 -26.70 32.38 -26.22
C LEU A 360 -25.19 32.27 -26.46
N TYR A 361 -24.38 32.76 -25.51
CA TYR A 361 -22.93 32.50 -25.50
C TYR A 361 -22.60 31.11 -24.89
N PHE A 362 -23.43 30.64 -23.97
CA PHE A 362 -23.43 29.25 -23.52
C PHE A 362 -24.84 28.88 -23.05
N SER A 363 -25.17 27.60 -23.09
CA SER A 363 -26.43 27.07 -22.55
C SER A 363 -26.16 26.19 -21.33
N ILE A 364 -27.12 26.15 -20.42
CA ILE A 364 -27.12 25.34 -19.21
C ILE A 364 -28.37 24.47 -19.25
N ASP A 365 -28.16 23.16 -19.20
CA ASP A 365 -29.23 22.19 -18.95
C ASP A 365 -29.16 21.70 -17.50
N GLU A 366 -30.05 22.24 -16.66
CA GLU A 366 -30.14 21.85 -15.25
C GLU A 366 -30.62 20.41 -15.04
N LYS A 367 -31.28 19.78 -16.03
CA LYS A 367 -31.77 18.39 -15.92
C LYS A 367 -30.64 17.38 -16.13
N SER A 368 -29.74 17.65 -17.07
CA SER A 368 -28.59 16.78 -17.39
C SER A 368 -27.28 17.19 -16.72
N HIS A 369 -27.25 18.35 -16.04
CA HIS A 369 -26.04 18.94 -15.45
C HIS A 369 -24.92 19.21 -16.49
N VAL A 370 -25.32 19.58 -17.71
CA VAL A 370 -24.41 19.90 -18.81
C VAL A 370 -24.43 21.40 -19.09
N MET A 371 -23.26 21.94 -19.47
CA MET A 371 -23.10 23.30 -19.97
C MET A 371 -22.32 23.25 -21.28
N ASP A 372 -22.87 23.87 -22.31
CA ASP A 372 -22.27 23.89 -23.65
C ASP A 372 -21.97 25.31 -24.08
N ILE A 373 -20.75 25.53 -24.58
CA ILE A 373 -20.36 26.80 -25.20
C ILE A 373 -20.77 26.74 -26.67
N THR A 374 -21.63 27.69 -27.05
CA THR A 374 -22.15 27.83 -28.42
C THR A 374 -21.06 28.40 -29.34
N ASP A 375 -21.27 28.36 -30.65
CA ASP A 375 -20.32 28.98 -31.60
C ASP A 375 -20.11 30.47 -31.31
N LYS A 376 -21.18 31.16 -30.91
CA LYS A 376 -21.14 32.55 -30.45
C LYS A 376 -20.23 32.74 -29.24
N GLY A 377 -20.26 31.81 -28.27
CA GLY A 377 -19.35 31.82 -27.13
C GLY A 377 -17.91 31.45 -27.49
N ARG A 378 -17.71 30.50 -28.41
CA ARG A 378 -16.39 30.08 -28.87
C ARG A 378 -15.66 31.23 -29.57
N ASN A 379 -16.35 31.98 -30.41
CA ASN A 379 -15.80 33.17 -31.07
C ASN A 379 -15.37 34.28 -30.09
N VAL A 380 -15.98 34.34 -28.88
CA VAL A 380 -15.54 35.27 -27.83
C VAL A 380 -14.25 34.79 -27.16
N LEU A 381 -14.09 33.48 -26.99
CA LEU A 381 -12.93 32.89 -26.34
C LEU A 381 -11.72 32.74 -27.28
N SER A 382 -11.97 32.54 -28.57
CA SER A 382 -10.97 32.44 -29.63
C SER A 382 -11.53 33.13 -30.89
N PRO A 383 -11.31 34.44 -31.05
CA PRO A 383 -11.85 35.21 -32.18
C PRO A 383 -11.14 34.96 -33.52
N ASP A 384 -10.05 34.17 -33.53
CA ASP A 384 -9.27 33.79 -34.72
C ASP A 384 -9.27 32.27 -34.92
#